data_AF-A0A7C2CFD8-F1
#
_entry.id   AF-A0A7C2CFD8-F1
#
_cell.length_a   1.000
_cell.length_b   1.000
_cell.length_c   1.000
_cell.angle_alpha   90.00
_cell.angle_beta   90.00
_cell.angle_gamma   90.00
#
_symmetry.space_group_name_H-M   'P 1'
#
loop_
_entity.id
_entity.type
_entity.pdbx_description
1 polymer ?
#
loop_
_entity_poly.entity_id
_entity_poly.type
_entity_poly.pdbx_seq_one_letter_code
_entity_poly.pdbx_strand_id
1 'polypeptide(L)'
;MRRRIMSTRRAWAVFSSGMLLAGLAMGTTFAPRESEPGLVQRRAAPLGLARVKLSGKWGYIDRTGRIVINPQFEEAGDFSEGLARVKTGGKWGYIDRTGRFLINPQFEEAGDFSQGLARVKLGGKWGYVDRRGELAISPQFSEASDFSRSL
;
A
#
# COMPACT_ATOMS: atom_id res chain seq x y z
N MET A 1 31.27 -35.59 -33.85
CA MET A 1 31.08 -35.28 -32.41
C MET A 1 29.95 -34.26 -32.28
N ARG A 2 29.11 -34.42 -31.25
CA ARG A 2 27.83 -33.75 -30.89
C ARG A 2 27.82 -32.21 -31.04
N ARG A 3 26.74 -31.43 -31.23
CA ARG A 3 25.26 -31.57 -31.31
C ARG A 3 24.67 -30.18 -31.70
N ARG A 4 23.56 -30.18 -32.48
CA ARG A 4 22.29 -29.36 -32.38
C ARG A 4 22.36 -27.80 -32.34
N ILE A 5 21.45 -26.98 -32.88
CA ILE A 5 20.12 -27.07 -33.54
C ILE A 5 19.87 -25.78 -34.36
N MET A 6 19.02 -25.90 -35.38
CA MET A 6 18.59 -24.92 -36.39
C MET A 6 17.47 -23.93 -35.97
N SER A 7 17.37 -22.85 -36.76
CA SER A 7 16.17 -22.25 -37.41
C SER A 7 15.08 -21.55 -36.56
N THR A 8 14.86 -20.23 -36.69
CA THR A 8 14.07 -19.46 -37.71
C THR A 8 12.61 -19.92 -37.86
N ARG A 9 11.59 -19.03 -37.85
CA ARG A 9 11.06 -18.18 -38.97
C ARG A 9 9.98 -17.22 -38.39
N ARG A 10 9.88 -15.92 -38.75
CA ARG A 10 9.17 -15.30 -39.94
C ARG A 10 7.73 -15.83 -40.11
N ALA A 11 6.67 -15.07 -40.38
CA ALA A 11 6.51 -13.88 -41.23
C ALA A 11 5.14 -13.17 -40.99
N TRP A 12 4.99 -12.01 -41.63
CA TRP A 12 3.80 -11.16 -41.77
C TRP A 12 2.90 -11.55 -42.97
N ALA A 13 1.73 -10.87 -43.06
CA ALA A 13 0.98 -10.42 -44.26
C ALA A 13 -0.29 -11.27 -44.63
N VAL A 14 -1.40 -10.78 -45.22
CA VAL A 14 -1.95 -9.47 -45.66
C VAL A 14 -3.38 -9.72 -46.25
N PHE A 15 -4.30 -8.74 -46.08
CA PHE A 15 -5.42 -8.25 -46.92
C PHE A 15 -6.73 -9.00 -47.29
N SER A 16 -7.81 -8.19 -47.16
CA SER A 16 -8.92 -7.84 -48.09
C SER A 16 -10.15 -8.73 -48.34
N SER A 17 -11.31 -8.09 -48.10
CA SER A 17 -12.59 -8.04 -48.84
C SER A 17 -13.21 -9.31 -49.45
N GLY A 18 -14.47 -9.57 -49.07
CA GLY A 18 -15.39 -10.41 -49.84
C GLY A 18 -16.50 -11.01 -48.99
N MET A 19 -17.68 -10.40 -49.02
CA MET A 19 -18.94 -10.89 -48.43
C MET A 19 -19.67 -11.78 -49.43
N LEU A 20 -20.12 -13.00 -49.04
CA LEU A 20 -21.50 -13.51 -49.18
C LEU A 20 -21.64 -15.03 -48.91
N LEU A 21 -22.72 -15.32 -48.17
CA LEU A 21 -23.66 -16.46 -48.19
C LEU A 21 -23.30 -17.86 -47.66
N ALA A 22 -23.90 -18.12 -46.48
CA ALA A 22 -24.85 -19.19 -46.16
C ALA A 22 -24.43 -20.66 -46.33
N GLY A 23 -24.29 -21.34 -45.18
CA GLY A 23 -24.42 -22.79 -45.05
C GLY A 23 -24.68 -23.15 -43.59
N LEU A 24 -25.88 -23.66 -43.29
CA LEU A 24 -26.23 -24.26 -42.00
C LEU A 24 -25.32 -25.47 -41.73
N ALA A 25 -24.73 -25.52 -40.55
CA ALA A 25 -24.40 -26.79 -39.89
C ALA A 25 -24.40 -26.58 -38.37
N MET A 26 -25.29 -27.30 -37.70
CA MET A 26 -25.36 -27.41 -36.25
C MET A 26 -24.10 -28.10 -35.73
N GLY A 27 -23.50 -27.51 -34.70
CA GLY A 27 -22.32 -28.05 -34.04
C GLY A 27 -21.87 -27.11 -32.94
N THR A 28 -22.48 -27.25 -31.76
CA THR A 28 -22.14 -26.52 -30.55
C THR A 28 -20.71 -26.85 -30.12
N THR A 29 -19.78 -25.94 -30.36
CA THR A 29 -18.54 -25.81 -29.60
C THR A 29 -18.12 -24.35 -29.69
N PHE A 30 -18.39 -23.60 -28.62
CA PHE A 30 -17.71 -22.34 -28.37
C PHE A 30 -16.94 -22.53 -27.07
N ALA A 31 -15.61 -22.47 -27.20
CA ALA A 31 -14.66 -22.58 -26.11
C ALA A 31 -14.99 -21.63 -24.96
N PRO A 32 -14.65 -21.98 -23.71
CA PRO A 32 -14.78 -21.04 -22.60
C PRO A 32 -13.95 -19.80 -22.90
N ARG A 33 -14.67 -18.68 -23.01
CA ARG A 33 -14.16 -17.31 -23.10
C ARG A 33 -13.15 -17.10 -21.98
N GLU A 34 -11.97 -16.62 -22.38
CA GLU A 34 -10.83 -16.34 -21.52
C GLU A 34 -11.27 -15.67 -20.22
N SER A 35 -10.83 -16.26 -19.10
CA SER A 35 -10.99 -15.70 -17.77
C SER A 35 -10.44 -14.28 -17.75
N GLU A 36 -11.34 -13.28 -17.65
CA GLU A 36 -10.94 -11.92 -17.30
C GLU A 36 -10.10 -12.02 -16.01
N PRO A 37 -8.86 -11.49 -15.96
CA PRO A 37 -8.13 -11.42 -14.72
C PRO A 37 -8.99 -10.65 -13.73
N GLY A 38 -9.47 -11.36 -12.72
CA GLY A 38 -10.53 -10.93 -11.82
C GLY A 38 -10.31 -9.48 -11.42
N LEU A 39 -11.35 -8.67 -11.64
CA LEU A 39 -11.44 -7.32 -11.10
C LEU A 39 -11.18 -7.44 -9.59
N VAL A 40 -9.93 -7.24 -9.17
CA VAL A 40 -9.61 -7.07 -7.77
C VAL A 40 -10.37 -5.81 -7.42
N GLN A 41 -11.55 -5.96 -6.80
CA GLN A 41 -12.34 -4.83 -6.34
C GLN A 41 -11.36 -3.94 -5.61
N ARG A 42 -10.99 -2.80 -6.21
CA ARG A 42 -10.21 -1.77 -5.56
C ARG A 42 -11.15 -1.20 -4.52
N ARG A 43 -11.29 -1.94 -3.40
CA ARG A 43 -12.06 -1.52 -2.26
C ARG A 43 -11.45 -0.20 -1.86
N ALA A 44 -12.23 0.87 -2.01
CA ALA A 44 -11.85 2.18 -1.52
C ALA A 44 -11.45 1.98 -0.04
N ALA A 45 -10.23 2.38 0.31
CA ALA A 45 -9.79 2.29 1.69
C ALA A 45 -10.82 3.01 2.57
N PRO A 46 -11.31 2.39 3.65
CA PRO A 46 -12.38 2.97 4.45
C PRO A 46 -12.05 4.42 4.85
N LEU A 47 -13.01 5.30 4.60
CA LEU A 47 -12.90 6.73 4.91
C LEU A 47 -13.11 6.93 6.41
N GLY A 48 -12.00 6.91 7.15
CA GLY A 48 -11.97 7.10 8.59
C GLY A 48 -11.81 5.78 9.32
N LEU A 49 -10.66 5.62 9.96
CA LEU A 49 -10.34 4.53 10.86
C LEU A 49 -10.19 5.09 12.26
N ALA A 50 -10.77 4.41 13.24
CA ALA A 50 -10.59 4.71 14.66
C ALA A 50 -9.69 3.64 15.29
N ARG A 51 -8.74 4.05 16.12
CA ARG A 51 -7.92 3.11 16.90
C ARG A 51 -8.78 2.45 17.97
N VAL A 52 -8.61 1.15 18.15
CA VAL A 52 -9.27 0.36 19.19
C VAL A 52 -8.23 -0.47 19.93
N LYS A 53 -8.42 -0.66 21.24
CA LYS A 53 -7.55 -1.50 22.05
C LYS A 53 -8.30 -2.76 22.48
N LEU A 54 -7.78 -3.93 22.10
CA LEU A 54 -8.32 -5.23 22.52
C LEU A 54 -7.17 -6.05 23.12
N SER A 55 -7.39 -6.65 24.29
CA SER A 55 -6.42 -7.50 24.99
C SER A 55 -5.02 -6.88 25.11
N GLY A 56 -4.95 -5.56 25.36
CA GLY A 56 -3.69 -4.84 25.54
C GLY A 56 -3.00 -4.38 24.25
N LYS A 57 -3.47 -4.78 23.07
CA LYS A 57 -2.90 -4.39 21.76
C LYS A 57 -3.83 -3.43 21.02
N TRP A 58 -3.24 -2.57 20.19
CA TRP A 58 -3.96 -1.62 19.36
C TRP A 58 -4.15 -2.12 17.94
N GLY A 59 -5.33 -1.88 17.40
CA GLY A 59 -5.72 -2.10 16.00
C GLY A 59 -6.64 -0.97 15.55
N TYR A 60 -7.33 -1.15 14.42
CA TYR A 60 -8.19 -0.12 13.85
C TYR A 60 -9.49 -0.70 13.32
N ILE A 61 -10.57 0.05 13.53
CA ILE A 61 -11.92 -0.26 13.06
C ILE A 61 -12.42 0.78 12.07
N ASP A 62 -13.34 0.38 11.19
CA ASP A 62 -14.09 1.31 10.35
C ASP A 62 -15.33 1.88 11.09
N ARG A 63 -16.07 2.76 10.41
CA ARG A 63 -17.31 3.37 10.94
C ARG A 63 -18.43 2.36 11.22
N THR A 64 -18.36 1.16 10.66
CA THR A 64 -19.33 0.08 10.92
C THR A 64 -18.95 -0.75 12.14
N GLY A 65 -17.82 -0.45 12.77
CA GLY A 65 -17.28 -1.20 13.90
C GLY A 65 -16.51 -2.45 13.50
N ARG A 66 -16.28 -2.68 12.20
CA ARG A 66 -15.50 -3.84 11.73
C ARG A 66 -14.02 -3.59 11.92
N ILE A 67 -13.31 -4.59 12.41
CA ILE A 67 -11.84 -4.57 12.51
C ILE A 67 -11.27 -4.58 11.09
N VAL A 68 -10.54 -3.53 10.74
CA VAL A 68 -9.83 -3.39 9.46
C VAL A 68 -8.37 -3.78 9.63
N ILE A 69 -7.76 -3.39 10.75
CA ILE A 69 -6.40 -3.77 11.11
C ILE A 69 -6.46 -4.45 12.47
N ASN A 70 -6.11 -5.73 12.49
CA ASN A 70 -6.16 -6.53 13.71
C ASN A 70 -5.28 -5.91 14.81
N PRO A 71 -5.74 -5.94 16.07
CA PRO A 71 -4.93 -5.50 17.20
C PRO A 71 -3.62 -6.28 17.29
N GLN A 72 -2.52 -5.57 17.07
CA GLN A 72 -1.17 -6.15 17.06
C GLN A 72 -0.10 -5.18 17.56
N PHE A 73 -0.39 -3.87 17.58
CA PHE A 73 0.57 -2.85 17.96
C PHE A 73 0.61 -2.64 19.47
N GLU A 74 1.78 -2.30 20.00
CA GLU A 74 1.96 -1.92 21.40
C GLU A 74 1.30 -0.56 21.69
N GLU A 75 1.45 0.37 20.74
CA GLU A 75 0.85 1.70 20.75
C GLU A 75 0.47 2.10 19.31
N ALA A 76 -0.52 2.99 19.18
CA ALA A 76 -1.03 3.46 17.90
C ALA A 76 -1.52 4.91 18.01
N GLY A 77 -1.13 5.73 17.04
CA GLY A 77 -1.64 7.09 16.83
C GLY A 77 -2.92 7.09 15.98
N ASP A 78 -3.47 8.28 15.76
CA ASP A 78 -4.56 8.44 14.81
C ASP A 78 -4.02 8.54 13.38
N PHE A 79 -4.88 8.27 12.40
CA PHE A 79 -4.51 8.50 11.01
C PHE A 79 -4.50 10.00 10.70
N SER A 80 -3.33 10.53 10.33
CA SER A 80 -3.15 11.86 9.77
C SER A 80 -2.50 11.78 8.40
N GLU A 81 -2.99 12.55 7.43
CA GLU A 81 -2.51 12.53 6.04
C GLU A 81 -2.39 11.11 5.43
N GLY A 82 -3.26 10.19 5.88
CA GLY A 82 -3.30 8.81 5.39
C GLY A 82 -2.30 7.85 6.03
N LEU A 83 -1.49 8.29 6.99
CA LEU A 83 -0.55 7.47 7.74
C LEU A 83 -0.87 7.51 9.25
N ALA A 84 -0.56 6.45 9.97
CA ALA A 84 -0.63 6.43 11.43
C ALA A 84 0.68 5.92 12.01
N ARG A 85 1.17 6.56 13.06
CA ARG A 85 2.33 6.05 13.82
C ARG A 85 1.90 4.84 14.64
N VAL A 86 2.70 3.79 14.63
CA VAL A 86 2.46 2.59 15.44
C VAL A 86 3.76 2.10 16.05
N LYS A 87 3.67 1.46 17.22
CA LYS A 87 4.81 0.92 17.95
C LYS A 87 4.82 -0.60 17.92
N THR A 88 5.97 -1.16 17.56
CA THR A 88 6.21 -2.61 17.54
C THR A 88 7.66 -2.86 17.91
N GLY A 89 7.89 -3.78 18.86
CA GLY A 89 9.25 -4.09 19.30
C GLY A 89 9.92 -2.87 19.97
N GLY A 90 9.14 -2.03 20.66
CA GLY A 90 9.65 -0.84 21.31
C GLY A 90 10.03 0.33 20.39
N LYS A 91 9.89 0.20 19.07
CA LYS A 91 10.20 1.25 18.08
C LYS A 91 8.95 1.72 17.35
N TRP A 92 8.96 2.98 16.94
CA TRP A 92 7.90 3.59 16.14
C TRP A 92 8.18 3.50 14.65
N GLY A 93 7.13 3.21 13.89
CA GLY A 93 7.06 3.28 12.44
C GLY A 93 5.71 3.81 11.99
N TYR A 94 5.44 3.76 10.69
CA TYR A 94 4.20 4.30 10.10
C TYR A 94 3.55 3.31 9.16
N ILE A 95 2.23 3.18 9.30
CA ILE A 95 1.39 2.30 8.48
C ILE A 95 0.38 3.09 7.64
N ASP A 96 -0.03 2.53 6.51
CA ASP A 96 -1.22 2.99 5.79
C ASP A 96 -2.52 2.43 6.39
N ARG A 97 -3.64 2.83 5.78
CA ARG A 97 -5.00 2.38 6.13
C ARG A 97 -5.26 0.90 5.87
N THR A 98 -4.35 0.19 5.22
CA THR A 98 -4.42 -1.27 5.05
C THR A 98 -3.66 -2.00 6.16
N GLY A 99 -2.92 -1.27 7.01
CA GLY A 99 -2.06 -1.82 8.05
C GLY A 99 -0.66 -2.19 7.57
N ARG A 100 -0.31 -1.86 6.32
CA ARG A 100 1.03 -2.11 5.78
C ARG A 100 1.98 -1.01 6.25
N PHE A 101 3.16 -1.39 6.71
CA PHE A 101 4.23 -0.45 6.99
C PHE A 101 4.72 0.23 5.70
N LEU A 102 4.64 1.56 5.68
CA LEU A 102 5.38 2.37 4.71
C LEU A 102 6.75 2.75 5.27
N ILE A 103 6.83 2.96 6.58
CA ILE A 103 8.07 3.23 7.28
C ILE A 103 8.17 2.20 8.39
N ASN A 104 9.14 1.29 8.27
CA ASN A 104 9.33 0.23 9.26
C ASN A 104 9.66 0.82 10.64
N PRO A 105 9.31 0.11 11.74
CA PRO A 105 9.67 0.53 13.09
C PRO A 105 11.17 0.70 13.24
N GLN A 106 11.61 1.94 13.50
CA GLN A 106 13.03 2.27 13.67
C GLN A 106 13.27 3.45 14.61
N PHE A 107 12.25 4.28 14.85
CA PHE A 107 12.38 5.49 15.65
C PHE A 107 12.14 5.22 17.15
N GLU A 108 12.83 5.97 18.00
CA GLU A 108 12.62 5.93 19.46
C GLU A 108 11.31 6.60 19.85
N GLU A 109 10.99 7.71 19.19
CA GLU A 109 9.75 8.47 19.32
C GLU A 109 9.32 9.00 17.94
N ALA A 110 8.02 9.22 17.76
CA ALA A 110 7.45 9.67 16.51
C ALA A 110 6.22 10.56 16.76
N GLY A 111 6.11 11.64 15.99
CA GLY A 111 4.92 12.50 15.92
C GLY A 111 3.96 12.06 14.81
N ASP A 112 2.80 12.70 14.75
CA ASP A 112 1.86 12.52 13.65
C ASP A 112 2.29 13.34 12.44
N PHE A 113 1.88 12.92 11.25
CA PHE A 113 2.13 13.71 10.05
C PHE A 113 1.28 14.98 10.04
N SER A 114 1.91 16.10 9.73
CA SER A 114 1.28 17.39 9.50
C SER A 114 2.11 18.20 8.51
N GLN A 115 1.47 18.83 7.53
CA GLN A 115 2.16 19.56 6.46
C GLN A 115 3.18 18.67 5.72
N GLY A 116 2.87 17.38 5.57
CA GLY A 116 3.74 16.42 4.88
C GLY A 116 4.97 15.94 5.67
N LEU A 117 5.17 16.40 6.90
CA LEU A 117 6.31 16.06 7.75
C LEU A 117 5.86 15.50 9.11
N ALA A 118 6.70 14.66 9.70
CA ALA A 118 6.53 14.21 11.08
C ALA A 118 7.86 14.30 11.83
N ARG A 119 7.84 14.76 13.09
CA ARG A 119 9.04 14.71 13.93
C ARG A 119 9.34 13.27 14.33
N VAL A 120 10.60 12.90 14.29
CA VAL A 120 11.07 11.58 14.70
C VAL A 120 12.33 11.70 15.53
N LYS A 121 12.50 10.79 16.49
CA LYS A 121 13.67 10.73 17.36
C LYS A 121 14.53 9.52 17.02
N LEU A 122 15.81 9.75 16.80
CA LEU A 122 16.80 8.72 16.49
C LEU A 122 18.13 9.12 17.15
N GLY A 123 18.72 8.21 17.94
CA GLY A 123 19.96 8.49 18.64
C GLY A 123 19.81 9.63 19.66
N GLY A 124 18.64 9.74 20.30
CA GLY A 124 18.35 10.78 21.29
C GLY A 124 18.12 12.19 20.73
N LYS A 125 18.20 12.39 19.41
CA LYS A 125 17.98 13.69 18.74
C LYS A 125 16.73 13.68 17.89
N TRP A 126 16.10 14.84 17.77
CA TRP A 126 14.93 15.05 16.91
C TRP A 126 15.34 15.52 15.52
N GLY A 127 14.65 14.98 14.52
CA GLY A 127 14.65 15.40 13.13
C GLY A 127 13.25 15.26 12.54
N TYR A 128 13.14 15.35 11.22
CA TYR A 128 11.86 15.26 10.51
C TYR A 128 11.95 14.30 9.34
N VAL A 129 10.91 13.48 9.20
CA VAL A 129 10.75 12.51 8.12
C VAL A 129 9.59 12.92 7.23
N ASP A 130 9.71 12.67 5.94
CA ASP A 130 8.62 12.80 4.98
C ASP A 130 7.73 11.55 4.95
N ARG A 131 6.66 11.58 4.14
CA ARG A 131 5.72 10.47 4.00
C ARG A 131 6.29 9.23 3.31
N ARG A 132 7.48 9.32 2.71
CA ARG A 132 8.20 8.21 2.07
C ARG A 132 9.16 7.54 3.04
N GLY A 133 9.42 8.14 4.21
CA GLY A 133 10.40 7.67 5.17
C GLY A 133 11.79 8.29 4.98
N GLU A 134 11.92 9.28 4.10
CA GLU A 134 13.17 9.99 3.88
C GLU A 134 13.32 11.11 4.91
N LEU A 135 14.52 11.26 5.47
CA LEU A 135 14.81 12.34 6.41
C LEU A 135 14.86 13.67 5.66
N ALA A 136 13.79 14.47 5.79
CA ALA A 136 13.77 15.85 5.29
C ALA A 136 14.70 16.75 6.10
N ILE A 137 14.83 16.48 7.40
CA ILE A 137 15.75 17.19 8.31
C ILE A 137 16.41 16.15 9.21
N SER A 138 17.74 16.05 9.11
CA SER A 138 18.52 15.10 9.92
C SER A 138 18.35 15.33 11.42
N PRO A 139 18.28 14.27 12.23
CA PRO A 139 18.22 14.37 13.69
C PRO A 139 19.39 15.15 14.27
N GLN A 140 19.11 16.32 14.85
CA GLN A 140 20.15 17.20 15.44
C GLN A 140 19.64 18.03 16.61
N PHE A 141 18.33 18.16 16.78
CA PHE A 141 17.72 19.00 17.82
C PHE A 141 17.50 18.23 19.12
N SER A 142 17.56 18.92 20.26
CA SER A 142 17.20 18.35 21.58
C SER A 142 15.69 18.26 21.77
N GLU A 143 14.94 19.14 21.11
CA GLU A 143 13.47 19.21 21.16
C GLU A 143 12.91 19.56 19.78
N ALA A 144 11.70 19.09 19.49
CA ALA A 144 10.98 19.39 18.26
C ALA A 144 9.47 19.32 18.51
N SER A 145 8.72 20.14 17.80
CA SER A 145 7.25 20.12 17.79
C SER A 145 6.72 19.72 16.42
N ASP A 146 5.47 19.26 16.40
CA ASP A 146 4.78 18.96 15.14
C ASP A 146 4.57 20.26 14.35
N PHE A 147 4.67 20.20 13.02
CA PHE A 147 4.36 21.36 12.20
C PHE A 147 2.89 21.72 12.35
N SER A 148 2.60 22.99 12.59
CA SER A 148 1.24 23.52 12.56
C SER A 148 1.23 24.73 11.63
N ARG A 149 0.10 24.95 10.95
CA ARG A 149 -0.06 26.21 10.22
C ARG A 149 -0.10 27.35 11.25
N SER A 150 0.77 28.34 11.09
CA SER A 150 0.54 29.66 11.65
C SER A 150 -0.39 30.40 10.68
N LEU A 151 -1.54 30.87 11.19
CA LEU A 151 -2.47 31.72 10.43
C LEU A 151 -1.97 33.17 10.42
#